data_AF-A0A953PDA7-F1
#
_entry.id   AF-A0A953PDA7-F1
#
_cell.length_a   1.000
_cell.length_b   1.000
_cell.length_c   1.000
_cell.angle_alpha   90.00
_cell.angle_beta   90.00
_cell.angle_gamma   90.00
#
_symmetry.space_group_name_H-M   'P 1'
#
loop_
_entity.id
_entity.type
_entity.pdbx_description
1 polymer ?
#
loop_
_entity_poly.entity_id
_entity_poly.type
_entity_poly.pdbx_seq_one_letter_code
_entity_poly.pdbx_strand_id
1 'polypeptide(L)'
;MKLKTLLLIPFLLLLIHEVLPAQRKPAGAPMVIRSRGDLTQAVGQIQDDLAALDKSHHAYQEAAEKLAALYSNLASKADAVAKAGAAVKPGKSDPSAVNALLEATRQMQETQMSFNLQYLQLQNQMQNENRSYTAVSNILKTKHDTVKNSINNIR
;
A
#
# COMPACT_ATOMS: atom_id res chain seq x y z
N MET A 1 9.92 25.99 12.95
CA MET A 1 9.78 25.29 11.65
C MET A 1 10.46 23.90 11.66
N LYS A 2 10.20 23.05 12.68
CA LYS A 2 10.89 21.74 12.86
C LYS A 2 9.95 20.63 13.36
N LEU A 3 8.73 20.55 12.83
CA LEU A 3 7.78 19.48 13.17
C LEU A 3 7.40 18.59 11.98
N LYS A 4 7.61 19.07 10.74
CA LYS A 4 7.36 18.30 9.51
C LYS A 4 8.42 17.23 9.22
N THR A 5 9.62 17.33 9.80
CA THR A 5 10.74 16.40 9.53
C THR A 5 10.69 15.12 10.38
N LEU A 6 9.90 15.09 11.46
CA LEU A 6 9.83 13.93 12.37
C LEU A 6 8.76 12.91 11.94
N LEU A 7 7.78 13.32 11.13
CA LEU A 7 6.70 12.46 10.62
C LEU A 7 7.08 11.67 9.35
N LEU A 8 8.24 11.97 8.76
CA LEU A 8 8.79 11.30 7.57
C LEU A 8 9.71 10.12 7.90
N ILE A 9 10.16 10.02 9.14
CA ILE A 9 11.06 8.94 9.61
C ILE A 9 10.38 7.55 9.63
N PRO A 10 9.08 7.38 10.00
CA PRO A 10 8.47 6.05 9.93
C PRO A 10 8.23 5.58 8.49
N PHE A 11 8.18 6.49 7.51
CA PHE A 11 8.01 6.13 6.09
C PHE A 11 9.32 5.61 5.47
N LEU A 12 10.47 6.12 5.92
CA LEU A 12 11.78 5.66 5.46
C LEU A 12 12.20 4.34 6.13
N LEU A 13 11.77 4.08 7.37
CA LEU A 13 12.16 2.87 8.10
C LEU A 13 11.32 1.63 7.71
N LEU A 14 10.11 1.83 7.17
CA LEU A 14 9.23 0.74 6.73
C LEU A 14 9.58 0.21 5.32
N LEU A 15 10.39 0.95 4.57
CA LEU A 15 11.00 0.51 3.30
C LEU A 15 12.24 -0.38 3.49
N ILE A 16 12.76 -0.49 4.71
CA ILE A 16 14.05 -1.15 4.99
C ILE A 16 13.89 -2.46 5.78
N HIS A 17 12.76 -2.70 6.47
CA HIS A 17 12.54 -3.99 7.13
C HIS A 17 11.91 -5.00 6.17
N GLU A 18 12.70 -6.04 5.88
CA GLU A 18 12.45 -7.21 5.04
C GLU A 18 12.82 -7.10 3.55
N VAL A 19 14.09 -6.81 3.29
CA VAL A 19 14.86 -7.71 2.40
C VAL A 19 15.16 -8.99 3.18
N LEU A 20 14.12 -9.77 3.52
CA LEU A 20 14.34 -11.18 3.81
C LEU A 20 14.51 -11.86 2.45
N PRO A 21 15.48 -12.77 2.28
CA PRO A 21 15.62 -13.52 1.03
C PRO A 21 14.30 -14.23 0.79
N ALA A 22 13.53 -13.73 -0.17
CA ALA A 22 12.29 -14.33 -0.59
C ALA A 22 12.55 -15.83 -0.75
N GLN A 23 11.82 -16.63 0.02
CA GLN A 23 11.77 -18.08 -0.09
C GLN A 23 11.74 -18.44 -1.56
N ARG A 24 12.88 -18.89 -2.09
CA ARG A 24 12.99 -19.44 -3.44
C ARG A 24 12.17 -20.72 -3.46
N LYS A 25 10.90 -20.63 -3.83
CA LYS A 25 10.07 -21.82 -4.03
C LYS A 25 9.12 -21.61 -5.21
N PRO A 26 9.07 -22.65 -6.05
CA PRO A 26 9.83 -22.70 -7.27
C PRO A 26 9.23 -21.81 -8.35
N ALA A 27 10.08 -21.40 -9.29
CA ALA A 27 9.64 -21.01 -10.61
C ALA A 27 8.55 -21.98 -11.09
N GLY A 28 7.41 -21.45 -11.55
CA GLY A 28 6.54 -22.22 -12.43
C GLY A 28 7.40 -22.89 -13.50
N ALA A 29 7.05 -24.12 -13.87
CA ALA A 29 7.87 -24.97 -14.73
C ALA A 29 8.59 -24.14 -15.80
N PRO A 30 9.92 -24.29 -15.94
CA PRO A 30 10.70 -23.43 -16.83
C PRO A 30 10.04 -23.42 -18.20
N MET A 31 9.67 -22.22 -18.66
CA MET A 31 9.12 -22.05 -20.00
C MET A 31 10.20 -22.51 -20.99
N VAL A 32 9.89 -23.54 -21.78
CA VAL A 32 10.79 -24.06 -22.82
C VAL A 32 10.12 -23.85 -24.16
N ILE A 33 10.74 -23.04 -25.02
CA ILE A 33 10.24 -22.75 -26.37
C ILE A 33 10.95 -23.70 -27.34
N ARG A 34 10.21 -24.63 -27.94
CA ARG A 34 10.70 -25.58 -28.96
C ARG A 34 10.08 -25.33 -30.33
N SER A 35 8.95 -24.64 -30.37
CA SER A 35 8.19 -24.36 -31.60
C SER A 35 7.76 -22.89 -31.69
N ARG A 36 7.35 -22.46 -32.89
CA ARG A 36 6.68 -21.16 -33.09
C ARG A 36 5.36 -21.07 -32.33
N GLY A 37 4.64 -22.17 -32.15
CA GLY A 37 3.42 -22.24 -31.34
C GLY A 37 3.70 -21.94 -29.86
N ASP A 38 4.81 -22.47 -29.34
CA ASP A 38 5.25 -22.24 -27.96
C ASP A 38 5.65 -20.77 -27.77
N LEU A 39 6.23 -20.13 -28.80
CA LEU A 39 6.55 -18.71 -28.78
C LEU A 39 5.28 -17.85 -28.70
N THR A 40 4.26 -18.15 -29.51
CA THR A 40 2.98 -17.43 -29.46
C THR A 40 2.27 -17.62 -28.12
N GLN A 41 2.32 -18.83 -27.56
CA GLN A 41 1.77 -19.12 -26.24
C GLN A 41 2.53 -18.36 -25.14
N ALA A 42 3.86 -18.33 -25.22
CA ALA A 42 4.71 -17.60 -24.28
C ALA A 42 4.43 -16.11 -24.27
N VAL A 43 4.27 -15.50 -25.45
CA VAL A 43 3.90 -14.08 -25.58
C VAL A 43 2.51 -13.81 -25.00
N GLY A 44 1.54 -14.71 -25.21
CA GLY A 44 0.22 -14.62 -24.58
C GLY A 44 0.31 -14.65 -23.05
N GLN A 45 1.06 -15.61 -22.49
CA GLN A 45 1.27 -15.68 -21.03
C GLN A 45 1.99 -14.46 -20.46
N ILE A 46 2.92 -13.86 -21.22
CA ILE A 46 3.58 -12.60 -20.83
C ILE A 46 2.56 -11.45 -20.77
N GLN A 47 1.62 -11.38 -21.72
CA GLN A 47 0.55 -10.38 -21.70
C GLN A 47 -0.36 -10.55 -20.47
N ASP A 48 -0.72 -11.79 -20.14
CA ASP A 48 -1.53 -12.09 -18.95
C ASP A 48 -0.79 -11.70 -17.66
N ASP A 49 0.50 -12.04 -17.55
CA ASP A 49 1.34 -11.68 -16.40
C ASP A 49 1.50 -10.15 -16.27
N LEU A 50 1.63 -9.42 -17.40
CA LEU A 50 1.67 -7.96 -17.43
C LEU A 50 0.36 -7.34 -16.94
N ALA A 51 -0.78 -7.88 -17.37
CA ALA A 51 -2.08 -7.43 -16.87
C ALA A 51 -2.25 -7.70 -15.37
N ALA A 52 -1.76 -8.84 -14.88
CA ALA A 52 -1.76 -9.14 -13.45
C ALA A 52 -0.85 -8.19 -12.65
N LEU A 53 0.31 -7.83 -13.20
CA LEU A 53 1.24 -6.88 -12.58
C LEU A 53 0.64 -5.47 -12.48
N ASP A 54 0.02 -5.01 -13.57
CA ASP A 54 -0.67 -3.72 -13.64
C ASP A 54 -1.81 -3.63 -12.62
N LYS A 55 -2.61 -4.70 -12.52
CA LYS A 55 -3.65 -4.82 -11.49
C LYS A 55 -3.10 -4.73 -10.07
N SER A 56 -1.98 -5.39 -9.77
CA SER A 56 -1.35 -5.32 -8.45
C SER A 56 -0.83 -3.92 -8.15
N HIS A 57 -0.27 -3.23 -9.16
CA HIS A 57 0.16 -1.85 -9.03
C HIS A 57 -1.01 -0.91 -8.70
N HIS A 58 -2.13 -1.05 -9.40
CA HIS A 58 -3.35 -0.29 -9.11
C HIS A 58 -3.91 -0.58 -7.71
N ALA A 59 -3.92 -1.84 -7.29
CA ALA A 59 -4.35 -2.20 -5.93
C ALA A 59 -3.46 -1.57 -4.86
N TYR A 60 -2.15 -1.45 -5.10
CA TYR A 60 -1.23 -0.77 -4.21
C TYR A 60 -1.49 0.74 -4.15
N GLN A 61 -1.77 1.38 -5.30
CA GLN A 61 -2.14 2.80 -5.36
C GLN A 61 -3.43 3.08 -4.58
N GLU A 62 -4.47 2.27 -4.78
CA GLU A 62 -5.73 2.39 -4.06
C GLU A 62 -5.51 2.21 -2.54
N ALA A 63 -4.64 1.27 -2.15
CA ALA A 63 -4.29 1.08 -0.76
C ALA A 63 -3.56 2.31 -0.19
N ALA A 64 -2.63 2.90 -0.94
CA ALA A 64 -1.94 4.12 -0.53
C ALA A 64 -2.91 5.32 -0.37
N GLU A 65 -3.88 5.45 -1.26
CA GLU A 65 -4.92 6.49 -1.18
C GLU A 65 -5.80 6.32 0.06
N LYS A 66 -6.24 5.09 0.36
CA LYS A 66 -6.97 4.78 1.60
C LYS A 66 -6.16 5.15 2.84
N LEU A 67 -4.84 4.94 2.81
CA LEU A 67 -3.97 5.25 3.93
C LEU A 67 -3.89 6.77 4.14
N ALA A 68 -3.72 7.52 3.06
CA ALA A 68 -3.74 8.98 3.09
C ALA A 68 -5.08 9.51 3.62
N ALA A 69 -6.20 8.94 3.17
CA ALA A 69 -7.54 9.30 3.64
C ALA A 69 -7.72 9.02 5.14
N LEU A 70 -7.25 7.87 5.63
CA LEU A 70 -7.28 7.51 7.05
C LEU A 70 -6.54 8.54 7.91
N TYR A 71 -5.31 8.89 7.53
CA TYR A 71 -4.53 9.91 8.23
C TYR A 71 -5.17 11.29 8.16
N SER A 72 -5.71 11.68 7.00
CA SER A 72 -6.39 12.95 6.83
C SER A 72 -7.64 13.03 7.71
N ASN A 73 -8.40 11.94 7.85
CA ASN A 73 -9.57 11.89 8.71
C ASN A 73 -9.17 12.07 10.18
N LEU A 74 -8.16 11.32 10.64
CA LEU A 74 -7.66 11.43 12.00
C LEU A 74 -7.13 12.84 12.31
N ALA A 75 -6.37 13.43 11.40
CA ALA A 75 -5.87 14.79 11.54
C ALA A 75 -7.01 15.82 11.64
N SER A 76 -8.05 15.69 10.80
CA SER A 76 -9.24 16.56 10.84
C SER A 76 -9.98 16.46 12.18
N LYS A 77 -10.11 15.25 12.74
CA LYS A 77 -10.71 15.04 14.06
C LYS A 77 -9.87 15.63 15.19
N ALA A 78 -8.54 15.48 15.13
CA ALA A 78 -7.63 16.10 16.08
C ALA A 78 -7.73 17.64 16.04
N ASP A 79 -7.82 18.23 14.85
CA ASP A 79 -8.05 19.68 14.68
C ASP A 79 -9.40 20.13 15.25
N ALA A 80 -10.45 19.32 15.08
CA ALA A 80 -11.77 19.62 15.66
C ALA A 80 -11.72 19.63 17.20
N VAL A 81 -11.04 18.66 17.81
CA VAL A 81 -10.82 18.62 19.26
C VAL A 81 -9.99 19.83 19.72
N ALA A 82 -8.92 20.17 19.01
CA ALA A 82 -8.08 21.32 19.35
C ALA A 82 -8.86 22.65 19.29
N LYS A 83 -9.67 22.84 18.25
CA LYS A 83 -10.55 24.03 18.11
C LYS A 83 -11.60 24.09 19.21
N ALA A 84 -12.25 22.97 19.52
CA ALA A 84 -13.24 22.91 20.59
C ALA A 84 -12.60 23.16 21.97
N GLY A 85 -11.39 22.64 22.20
CA GLY A 85 -10.62 22.89 23.41
C GLY A 85 -10.24 24.36 23.58
N ALA A 86 -9.85 25.03 22.50
CA ALA A 86 -9.54 26.47 22.52
C ALA A 86 -10.76 27.35 22.80
N ALA A 87 -11.98 26.87 22.49
CA ALA A 87 -13.22 27.59 22.78
C ALA A 87 -13.61 27.55 24.27
N VAL A 88 -13.10 26.57 25.03
CA VAL A 88 -13.33 26.47 26.47
C VAL A 88 -12.36 27.38 27.22
N LYS A 89 -12.86 28.53 27.71
CA LYS A 89 -12.04 29.51 28.46
C LYS A 89 -12.04 29.19 29.97
N PRO A 90 -10.88 29.23 30.65
CA PRO A 90 -10.84 29.10 32.10
C PRO A 90 -11.57 30.27 32.77
N GLY A 91 -12.49 29.96 33.68
CA GLY A 91 -13.25 30.95 34.47
C GLY A 91 -14.58 31.42 33.87
N LYS A 92 -14.89 31.06 32.62
CA LYS A 92 -16.23 31.23 32.00
C LYS A 92 -16.54 30.05 31.09
N SER A 93 -17.10 29.00 31.66
CA SER A 93 -17.50 27.79 30.95
C SER A 93 -18.81 28.04 30.20
N ASP A 94 -18.74 28.32 28.90
CA ASP A 94 -19.91 28.25 28.03
C ASP A 94 -20.34 26.78 27.90
N PRO A 95 -21.55 26.38 28.36
CA PRO A 95 -22.04 25.01 28.26
C PRO A 95 -22.01 24.47 26.82
N SER A 96 -22.19 25.35 25.85
CA SER A 96 -22.15 25.05 24.41
C SER A 96 -20.74 24.62 23.97
N ALA A 97 -19.72 25.34 24.43
CA ALA A 97 -18.31 25.04 24.11
C ALA A 97 -17.85 23.75 24.78
N VAL A 98 -18.29 23.48 26.01
CA VAL A 98 -18.00 22.23 26.72
C VAL A 98 -18.65 21.04 26.00
N ASN A 99 -19.91 21.16 25.57
CA ASN A 99 -20.60 20.12 24.81
C ASN A 99 -19.91 19.85 23.46
N ALA A 100 -19.47 20.91 22.76
CA ALA A 100 -18.73 20.77 21.50
C ALA A 100 -17.39 20.03 21.70
N LEU A 101 -16.68 20.29 22.80
CA LEU A 101 -15.44 19.58 23.14
C LEU A 101 -15.70 18.10 23.46
N LEU A 102 -16.75 17.80 24.22
CA LEU A 102 -17.12 16.43 24.56
C LEU A 102 -17.47 15.64 23.30
N GLU A 103 -18.27 16.21 22.41
CA GLU A 103 -18.65 15.60 21.13
C GLU A 103 -17.45 15.38 20.21
N ALA A 104 -16.59 16.39 20.05
CA ALA A 104 -15.36 16.25 19.26
C ALA A 104 -14.44 15.16 19.83
N THR A 105 -14.32 15.08 21.15
CA THR A 105 -13.52 14.06 21.83
C THR A 105 -14.10 12.66 21.63
N ARG A 106 -15.43 12.52 21.71
CA ARG A 106 -16.12 11.25 21.45
C ARG A 106 -15.89 10.77 20.02
N GLN A 107 -16.07 11.65 19.04
CA GLN A 107 -15.81 11.32 17.64
C GLN A 107 -14.36 10.95 17.39
N MET A 108 -13.41 11.63 18.06
CA MET A 108 -11.99 11.26 17.97
C MET A 108 -11.72 9.87 18.55
N GLN A 109 -12.35 9.51 19.68
CA GLN A 109 -12.20 8.17 20.27
C GLN A 109 -12.76 7.07 19.36
N GLU A 110 -13.96 7.27 18.80
CA GLU A 110 -14.57 6.34 17.84
C GLU A 110 -13.71 6.20 16.57
N THR A 111 -13.18 7.31 16.06
CA THR A 111 -12.26 7.32 14.92
C THR A 111 -10.95 6.59 15.25
N GLN A 112 -10.38 6.80 16.44
CA GLN A 112 -9.12 6.16 16.86
C GLN A 112 -9.26 4.62 16.91
N MET A 113 -10.40 4.12 17.40
CA MET A 113 -10.66 2.68 17.48
C MET A 113 -10.73 2.04 16.09
N SER A 114 -11.49 2.67 15.18
CA SER A 114 -11.65 2.17 13.81
C SER A 114 -10.40 2.40 12.95
N PHE A 115 -9.62 3.46 13.22
CA PHE A 115 -8.37 3.78 12.53
C PHE A 115 -7.35 2.66 12.68
N ASN A 116 -7.14 2.13 13.91
CA ASN A 116 -6.13 1.10 14.13
C ASN A 116 -6.44 -0.19 13.33
N LEU A 117 -7.70 -0.62 13.31
CA LEU A 117 -8.12 -1.80 12.55
C LEU A 117 -7.96 -1.58 11.04
N GLN A 118 -8.43 -0.44 10.53
CA GLN A 118 -8.31 -0.11 9.11
C GLN A 118 -6.83 0.03 8.69
N TYR A 119 -6.00 0.64 9.53
CA TYR A 119 -4.56 0.75 9.31
C TYR A 119 -3.89 -0.62 9.20
N LEU A 120 -4.18 -1.55 10.13
CA LEU A 120 -3.61 -2.90 10.10
C LEU A 120 -4.07 -3.69 8.88
N GLN A 121 -5.35 -3.59 8.50
CA GLN A 121 -5.87 -4.24 7.30
C GLN A 121 -5.12 -3.74 6.06
N LEU A 122 -4.93 -2.42 5.98
CA LEU A 122 -4.28 -1.78 4.85
C LEU A 122 -2.79 -2.10 4.76
N GLN A 123 -2.11 -2.17 5.91
CA GLN A 123 -0.73 -2.61 5.99
C GLN A 123 -0.59 -4.05 5.49
N ASN A 124 -1.47 -4.96 5.91
CA ASN A 124 -1.48 -6.34 5.43
C ASN A 124 -1.75 -6.42 3.92
N GLN A 125 -2.71 -5.64 3.43
CA GLN A 125 -3.02 -5.57 2.00
C GLN A 125 -1.79 -5.13 1.19
N MET A 126 -1.14 -4.04 1.57
CA MET A 126 0.06 -3.54 0.88
C MET A 126 1.22 -4.55 0.90
N GLN A 127 1.43 -5.26 2.02
CA GLN A 127 2.46 -6.29 2.10
C GLN A 127 2.14 -7.51 1.22
N ASN A 128 0.86 -7.88 1.11
CA ASN A 128 0.44 -8.96 0.23
C ASN A 128 0.63 -8.57 -1.25
N GLU A 129 0.22 -7.36 -1.62
CA GLU A 129 0.41 -6.85 -2.98
C GLU A 129 1.89 -6.75 -3.35
N ASN A 130 2.75 -6.27 -2.45
CA ASN A 130 4.19 -6.20 -2.71
C ASN A 130 4.82 -7.59 -2.96
N ARG A 131 4.38 -8.61 -2.21
CA ARG A 131 4.80 -10.00 -2.42
C ARG A 131 4.31 -10.54 -3.77
N SER A 132 3.05 -10.29 -4.12
CA SER A 132 2.46 -10.67 -5.40
C SER A 132 3.20 -10.02 -6.57
N TYR A 133 3.40 -8.70 -6.51
CA TYR A 133 4.12 -7.92 -7.52
C TYR A 133 5.55 -8.45 -7.73
N THR A 134 6.28 -8.73 -6.65
CA THR A 134 7.64 -9.28 -6.72
C THR A 134 7.66 -10.67 -7.35
N ALA A 135 6.69 -11.54 -7.01
CA ALA A 135 6.60 -12.87 -7.60
C ALA A 135 6.30 -12.79 -9.11
N VAL A 136 5.30 -12.02 -9.51
CA VAL A 136 4.88 -11.87 -10.91
C VAL A 136 5.98 -11.21 -11.75
N SER A 137 6.62 -10.14 -11.25
CA SER A 137 7.70 -9.45 -11.98
C SER A 137 8.92 -10.35 -12.23
N ASN A 138 9.30 -11.20 -11.27
CA ASN A 138 10.39 -12.16 -11.46
C ASN A 138 10.04 -13.23 -12.50
N ILE A 139 8.79 -13.71 -12.51
CA ILE A 139 8.30 -14.66 -13.51
C ILE A 139 8.31 -13.99 -14.89
N LEU A 140 7.75 -12.79 -15.00
CA LEU A 140 7.67 -12.01 -16.23
C LEU A 140 9.06 -11.77 -16.82
N LYS A 141 10.02 -11.37 -15.99
CA LYS A 141 11.42 -11.18 -16.39
C LYS A 141 12.01 -12.48 -16.95
N THR A 142 11.84 -13.58 -16.23
CA THR A 142 12.35 -14.90 -16.66
C THR A 142 11.75 -15.32 -17.99
N LYS A 143 10.42 -15.20 -18.16
CA LYS A 143 9.71 -15.52 -19.40
C LYS A 143 10.16 -14.63 -20.56
N HIS A 144 10.27 -13.32 -20.32
CA HIS A 144 10.76 -12.36 -21.30
C HIS A 144 12.17 -12.72 -21.79
N ASP A 145 13.09 -13.02 -20.87
CA ASP A 145 14.46 -13.38 -21.22
C ASP A 145 14.53 -14.70 -22.00
N THR A 146 13.71 -15.70 -21.63
CA THR A 146 13.55 -16.94 -22.39
C THR A 146 13.06 -16.67 -23.81
N VAL A 147 11.98 -15.90 -23.96
CA VAL A 147 11.41 -15.54 -25.27
C VAL A 147 12.45 -14.83 -26.14
N LYS A 148 13.15 -13.84 -25.57
CA LYS A 148 14.20 -13.09 -26.26
C LYS A 148 15.32 -14.00 -26.76
N ASN A 149 15.79 -14.92 -25.92
CA ASN A 149 16.85 -15.87 -26.27
C ASN A 149 16.39 -16.84 -27.37
N SER A 150 15.18 -17.36 -27.27
CA SER A 150 14.62 -18.27 -28.27
C SER A 150 14.42 -17.59 -29.62
N ILE A 151 13.99 -16.33 -29.67
CA ILE A 151 13.92 -15.56 -30.92
C ILE A 151 15.31 -15.37 -31.53
N ASN A 152 16.31 -15.02 -30.71
CA ASN A 152 17.68 -14.81 -31.19
C ASN A 152 18.31 -16.08 -31.78
N ASN A 153 17.96 -17.25 -31.24
CA ASN A 153 18.46 -18.54 -31.75
C ASN A 153 17.74 -19.04 -33.02
N ILE A 154 16.59 -18.45 -33.37
CA ILE A 154 15.81 -18.80 -34.58
C ILE A 154 16.15 -17.86 -35.76
N ARG A 155 16.75 -16.69 -35.49
CA ARG A 155 17.05 -15.66 -36.49
C ARG A 155 18.43 -15.86 -37.10
#